data_AF-A0A166WV23-F1
#
_entry.id   AF-A0A166WV23-F1
#
_cell.length_a   1.000
_cell.length_b   1.000
_cell.length_c   1.000
_cell.angle_alpha   90.00
_cell.angle_beta   90.00
_cell.angle_gamma   90.00
#
_symmetry.space_group_name_H-M   'P 1'
#
loop_
_entity.id
_entity.type
_entity.pdbx_description
1 polymer ?
#
loop_
_entity_poly.entity_id
_entity_poly.type
_entity_poly.pdbx_seq_one_letter_code
_entity_poly.pdbx_strand_id
1 'polypeptide(L)'
;MLVDHFEAHILNTYPGMLHFLTYADNYAVGYFRKQGFSKEIALDRAIWTGYINDYEGSTIMQCTMVTKVDYLDKANIIARQQDDHPCLGGVGAAQLSSSCNKL
;
A
#
# COMPACT_ATOMS: atom_id res chain seq x y z
N MET A 1 3.69 12.91 -3.73
CA MET A 1 4.84 12.90 -2.78
C MET A 1 5.84 11.83 -3.20
N LEU A 2 7.02 11.68 -2.55
CA LEU A 2 8.11 10.79 -2.99
C LEU A 2 7.67 9.35 -3.30
N VAL A 3 6.86 8.75 -2.43
CA VAL A 3 6.36 7.37 -2.60
C VAL A 3 5.48 7.24 -3.83
N ASP A 4 4.61 8.20 -4.11
CA ASP A 4 3.75 8.19 -5.30
C ASP A 4 4.57 8.19 -6.61
N HIS A 5 5.62 9.02 -6.66
CA HIS A 5 6.54 9.04 -7.82
C HIS A 5 7.34 7.75 -7.93
N PHE A 6 7.75 7.17 -6.80
CA PHE A 6 8.42 5.88 -6.77
C PHE A 6 7.51 4.75 -7.29
N GLU A 7 6.27 4.66 -6.81
CA GLU A 7 5.30 3.64 -7.23
C GLU A 7 4.97 3.77 -8.72
N ALA A 8 4.73 4.99 -9.22
CA ALA A 8 4.54 5.26 -10.64
C ALA A 8 5.75 4.81 -11.48
N HIS A 9 6.97 5.10 -11.02
CA HIS A 9 8.19 4.70 -11.72
C HIS A 9 8.37 3.18 -11.75
N ILE A 10 8.16 2.50 -10.63
CA ILE A 10 8.28 1.03 -10.56
C ILE A 10 7.24 0.37 -11.44
N LEU A 11 5.98 0.80 -11.41
CA LEU A 11 4.93 0.22 -12.23
C LEU A 11 5.23 0.36 -13.73
N ASN A 12 5.77 1.51 -14.15
CA ASN A 12 6.15 1.77 -15.54
C ASN A 12 7.39 1.00 -15.98
N THR A 13 8.37 0.82 -15.10
CA THR A 13 9.67 0.21 -15.45
C THR A 13 9.66 -1.31 -15.27
N TYR A 14 8.94 -1.80 -14.27
CA TYR A 14 8.89 -3.20 -13.82
C TYR A 14 7.43 -3.63 -13.57
N PRO A 15 6.63 -3.89 -14.61
CA PRO A 15 5.19 -4.15 -14.47
C PRO A 15 4.84 -5.41 -13.66
N GLY A 16 5.80 -6.32 -13.46
CA GLY A 16 5.65 -7.50 -12.59
C GLY A 16 6.02 -7.27 -11.11
N MET A 17 6.59 -6.12 -10.76
CA MET A 17 6.99 -5.80 -9.39
C MET A 17 5.84 -5.10 -8.67
N LEU A 18 4.94 -5.88 -8.07
CA LEU A 18 3.71 -5.36 -7.46
C LEU A 18 3.70 -5.40 -5.93
N HIS A 19 4.72 -5.98 -5.30
CA HIS A 19 4.78 -6.14 -3.85
C HIS A 19 5.98 -5.40 -3.27
N PHE A 20 5.71 -4.55 -2.30
CA PHE A 20 6.75 -3.91 -1.49
C PHE A 20 6.72 -4.46 -0.08
N LEU A 21 7.89 -4.81 0.43
CA LEU A 21 8.10 -5.21 1.82
C LEU A 21 9.06 -4.21 2.46
N THR A 22 8.76 -3.81 3.69
CA THR A 22 9.61 -2.93 4.47
C THR A 22 9.57 -3.30 5.94
N TYR A 23 10.69 -3.09 6.62
CA TYR A 23 10.74 -3.09 8.08
C TYR A 23 10.65 -1.64 8.56
N ALA A 24 9.52 -1.28 9.16
CA ALA A 24 9.26 0.06 9.66
C ALA A 24 9.57 0.17 11.16
N ASP A 25 10.25 1.24 11.56
CA ASP A 25 10.34 1.60 12.98
C ASP A 25 8.95 2.00 13.54
N ASN A 26 8.83 2.01 14.87
CA ASN A 26 7.57 2.28 15.56
C ASN A 26 6.97 3.67 15.27
N TYR A 27 7.80 4.67 14.94
CA TYR A 27 7.36 6.02 14.59
C TYR A 27 6.90 6.12 13.13
N ALA A 28 7.46 5.28 12.24
CA ALA A 28 7.18 5.26 10.82
C ALA A 28 6.00 4.37 10.42
N VAL A 29 5.55 3.43 11.28
CA VAL A 29 4.38 2.56 11.00
C VAL A 29 3.16 3.39 10.58
N GLY A 30 2.90 4.51 11.26
CA GLY A 30 1.77 5.38 10.94
C GLY A 30 1.89 6.06 9.56
N TYR A 31 3.11 6.38 9.14
CA TYR A 31 3.40 6.90 7.81
C TYR A 31 3.13 5.83 6.74
N PHE A 32 3.73 4.64 6.88
CA PHE A 32 3.56 3.55 5.92
C PHE A 32 2.10 3.08 5.80
N ARG A 33 1.35 3.07 6.91
CA ARG A 33 -0.09 2.77 6.88
C ARG A 33 -0.88 3.75 6.00
N LYS A 34 -0.52 5.04 6.00
CA LYS A 34 -1.14 6.05 5.12
C LYS A 34 -0.73 5.88 3.64
N GLN A 35 0.36 5.17 3.37
CA GLN A 35 0.84 4.85 2.03
C GLN A 35 0.37 3.46 1.55
N GLY A 36 -0.62 2.84 2.19
CA GLY A 36 -1.16 1.54 1.76
C GLY A 36 -0.45 0.30 2.28
N PHE A 37 0.54 0.45 3.16
CA PHE A 37 1.19 -0.70 3.79
C PHE A 37 0.36 -1.26 4.95
N SER A 38 0.32 -2.58 5.06
CA SER A 38 -0.32 -3.33 6.14
C SER A 38 0.70 -4.17 6.90
N LYS A 39 0.42 -4.48 8.16
CA LYS A 39 1.20 -5.47 8.95
C LYS A 39 0.91 -6.91 8.52
N GLU A 40 -0.17 -7.12 7.77
CA GLU A 40 -0.52 -8.42 7.22
C GLU A 40 0.30 -8.68 5.95
N ILE A 41 1.09 -9.76 5.99
CA ILE A 41 1.94 -10.18 4.87
C ILE A 41 1.23 -11.32 4.14
N ALA A 42 0.62 -10.98 3.00
CA ALA A 42 -0.06 -11.94 2.12
C ALA A 42 0.90 -12.64 1.15
N LEU A 43 2.09 -12.07 0.91
CA LEU A 43 3.10 -12.67 0.05
C LEU A 43 3.70 -13.91 0.74
N ASP A 44 3.78 -15.03 0.01
CA ASP A 44 4.33 -16.28 0.51
C ASP A 44 5.74 -16.05 1.07
N ARG A 45 5.99 -16.55 2.29
CA ARG A 45 7.28 -16.44 2.98
C ARG A 45 8.42 -16.99 2.13
N ALA A 46 8.19 -18.04 1.35
CA ALA A 46 9.21 -18.63 0.49
C ALA A 46 9.78 -17.65 -0.56
N ILE A 47 9.03 -16.59 -0.90
CA ILE A 47 9.44 -15.60 -1.90
C ILE A 47 10.44 -14.59 -1.33
N TRP A 48 10.32 -14.23 -0.03
CA TRP A 48 11.05 -13.09 0.54
C TRP A 48 11.95 -13.45 1.73
N THR A 49 11.70 -14.59 2.39
CA THR A 49 12.52 -15.03 3.53
C THR A 49 13.95 -15.31 3.05
N GLY A 50 14.93 -14.72 3.73
CA GLY A 50 16.35 -14.82 3.36
C GLY A 50 16.82 -13.83 2.29
N TYR A 51 15.91 -13.06 1.68
CA TYR A 51 16.25 -11.98 0.74
C TYR A 51 16.26 -10.59 1.38
N ILE A 52 15.44 -10.39 2.41
CA ILE A 52 15.40 -9.15 3.19
C ILE A 52 15.94 -9.41 4.60
N ASN A 53 16.61 -8.40 5.18
CA ASN A 53 17.15 -8.51 6.54
C ASN A 53 16.04 -8.33 7.57
N ASP A 54 16.07 -9.17 8.61
CA ASP A 54 15.19 -9.03 9.77
C ASP A 54 15.81 -8.06 10.79
N TYR A 55 15.04 -7.07 11.23
CA TYR A 55 15.48 -6.07 12.20
C TYR A 55 14.66 -6.18 13.49
N GLU A 56 15.34 -6.37 14.63
CA GLU A 56 14.69 -6.38 15.94
C GLU A 56 14.05 -5.01 16.25
N GLY A 57 12.87 -5.03 16.89
CA GLY A 57 12.15 -3.81 17.27
C GLY A 57 11.48 -3.06 16.11
N SER A 58 11.55 -3.59 14.89
CA SER A 58 10.84 -3.07 13.72
C SER A 58 9.63 -3.93 13.37
N THR A 59 8.68 -3.36 12.63
CA THR A 59 7.47 -4.05 12.17
C THR A 59 7.59 -4.31 10.67
N ILE A 60 7.52 -5.58 10.26
CA ILE A 60 7.38 -5.91 8.83
C ILE A 60 6.02 -5.43 8.30
N MET A 61 6.03 -4.79 7.14
CA MET A 61 4.82 -4.29 6.47
C MET A 61 4.87 -4.57 4.97
N GLN A 62 3.71 -4.90 4.39
CA GLN A 62 3.52 -5.15 2.96
C GLN A 62 2.61 -4.10 2.33
N CYS A 63 2.99 -3.59 1.15
CA CYS A 63 2.09 -2.93 0.21
C CYS A 63 1.96 -3.78 -1.07
N THR A 64 0.75 -3.85 -1.62
CA THR A 64 0.50 -4.46 -2.93
C THR A 64 -0.04 -3.38 -3.86
N MET A 65 0.65 -3.11 -4.96
CA MET A 65 0.25 -2.12 -5.94
C MET A 65 -1.00 -2.54 -6.73
N VAL A 66 -1.76 -1.54 -7.18
CA VAL A 66 -2.90 -1.70 -8.08
C VAL A 66 -2.54 -1.12 -9.43
N THR A 67 -2.53 -1.97 -10.45
CA THR A 67 -1.98 -1.65 -11.78
C THR A 67 -2.79 -0.65 -12.60
N LYS A 68 -4.03 -0.35 -12.18
CA LYS A 68 -4.98 0.52 -12.91
C LYS A 68 -5.05 1.95 -12.37
N VAL A 69 -4.10 2.33 -11.53
CA VAL A 69 -4.12 3.60 -10.80
C VAL A 69 -3.07 4.53 -11.36
N ASP A 70 -3.46 5.78 -11.59
CA ASP A 70 -2.47 6.85 -11.75
C ASP A 70 -2.03 7.30 -10.36
N TYR A 71 -0.87 6.81 -9.95
CA TYR A 71 -0.26 7.10 -8.66
C TYR A 71 0.04 8.59 -8.48
N LEU A 72 0.16 9.37 -9.55
CA LEU A 72 0.38 10.82 -9.48
C LEU A 72 -0.92 11.62 -9.31
N ASP A 73 -2.07 11.03 -9.63
CA ASP A 73 -3.40 11.65 -9.49
C ASP A 73 -4.28 11.00 -8.40
N LYS A 74 -3.67 10.27 -7.44
CA LYS A 74 -4.38 9.56 -6.37
C LYS A 74 -5.40 10.42 -5.62
N ALA A 75 -5.05 11.66 -5.31
CA ALA A 75 -5.92 12.55 -4.54
C ALA A 75 -7.27 12.79 -5.24
N ASN A 76 -7.24 13.00 -6.56
CA ASN A 76 -8.43 13.18 -7.37
C ASN A 76 -9.21 11.87 -7.52
N ILE A 77 -8.51 10.76 -7.74
CA ILE A 77 -9.12 9.43 -7.86
C ILE A 77 -9.89 9.06 -6.58
N ILE A 78 -9.29 9.30 -5.41
CA ILE A 78 -9.92 9.04 -4.11
C ILE A 78 -11.12 9.97 -3.89
N ALA A 79 -11.01 11.26 -4.24
CA ALA A 79 -12.12 12.21 -4.11
C ALA A 79 -13.34 11.77 -4.93
N ARG A 80 -13.12 11.39 -6.19
CA ARG A 80 -14.19 10.89 -7.08
C ARG A 80 -14.86 9.63 -6.54
N GLN A 81 -14.08 8.70 -5.99
CA GLN A 81 -14.63 7.48 -5.39
C GLN A 81 -15.51 7.75 -4.16
N GLN A 82 -15.18 8.78 -3.37
CA GLN A 82 -15.99 9.17 -2.22
C GLN A 82 -17.30 9.83 -2.66
N ASP A 83 -17.24 10.68 -3.69
CA ASP A 83 -18.42 11.35 -4.27
C ASP A 83 -19.40 10.35 -4.91
N ASP A 84 -18.89 9.31 -5.57
CA ASP A 84 -19.68 8.28 -6.23
C ASP A 84 -20.34 7.28 -5.25
N HIS A 85 -19.90 7.22 -3.98
CA HIS A 85 -20.37 6.24 -2.99
C HIS A 85 -20.79 6.84 -1.62
N PRO A 86 -21.71 7.82 -1.58
CA PRO A 86 -22.01 8.59 -0.36
C PRO A 86 -22.72 7.81 0.77
N CYS A 87 -23.23 6.60 0.52
CA CYS A 87 -24.16 5.91 1.43
C CYS A 87 -23.54 4.87 2.40
N LEU A 88 -22.23 4.59 2.37
CA LEU A 88 -21.59 3.59 3.24
C LEU A 88 -21.03 4.18 4.55
N GLY A 89 -21.83 5.05 5.18
CA GLY A 89 -21.58 5.58 6.53
C GLY A 89 -21.93 4.56 7.61
N GLY A 90 -21.09 3.53 7.78
CA GLY A 90 -21.24 2.53 8.83
C GLY A 90 -21.21 1.10 8.28
N VAL A 91 -20.45 0.23 8.93
CA VAL A 91 -20.37 -1.23 8.73
C VAL A 91 -19.88 -1.80 7.38
N GLY A 92 -19.90 -1.08 6.25
CA GLY A 92 -19.39 -1.58 4.95
C GLY A 92 -17.97 -1.12 4.55
N ALA A 93 -17.44 -0.08 5.20
CA ALA A 93 -16.13 0.51 4.87
C ALA A 93 -14.92 -0.33 5.29
N ALA A 94 -15.13 -1.38 6.10
CA ALA A 94 -14.07 -2.21 6.65
C ALA A 94 -13.44 -3.15 5.60
N GLN A 95 -14.21 -3.61 4.60
CA GLN A 95 -13.69 -4.58 3.62
C GLN A 95 -12.99 -3.92 2.43
N LEU A 96 -13.35 -2.68 2.09
CA LEU A 96 -12.79 -1.94 0.95
C LEU A 96 -11.70 -0.93 1.33
N SER A 97 -11.63 -0.46 2.59
CA SER A 97 -10.56 0.47 3.02
C SER A 97 -9.16 -0.16 3.08
N SER A 98 -9.05 -1.48 3.25
CA SER A 98 -7.76 -2.18 3.27
C SER A 98 -7.04 -2.15 1.92
N SER A 99 -7.80 -2.07 0.82
CA SER A 99 -7.26 -2.02 -0.53
C SER A 99 -7.48 -0.69 -1.27
N CYS A 100 -8.12 0.33 -0.67
CA CYS A 100 -8.28 1.68 -1.25
C CYS A 100 -7.46 2.78 -0.55
N ASN A 101 -6.70 2.45 0.50
CA ASN A 101 -5.33 2.97 0.58
C ASN A 101 -4.40 2.28 -0.45
N LYS A 102 -4.96 1.41 -1.32
CA LYS A 102 -4.33 0.86 -2.52
C LYS A 102 -5.07 1.32 -3.80
N LEU A 103 -5.51 2.59 -3.86
CA LEU A 103 -5.20 3.43 -5.01
C LEU A 103 -4.19 4.48 -4.56
#